data_AF-A0A2C9VRD7-F1
#
_entry.id   AF-A0A2C9VRD7-F1
#
_cell.length_a   1.000
_cell.length_b   1.000
_cell.length_c   1.000
_cell.angle_alpha   90.00
_cell.angle_beta   90.00
_cell.angle_gamma   90.00
#
_symmetry.space_group_name_H-M   'P 1'
#
loop_
_entity.id
_entity.type
_entity.pdbx_description
1 polymer ?
#
loop_
_entity_poly.entity_id
_entity_poly.type
_entity_poly.pdbx_seq_one_letter_code
_entity_poly.pdbx_strand_id
1 'polypeptide(L)'
;ESGENYFTERQSYVNALHSKNKAGFVDGTIERLDVTCLTFQCNIVVLSWLTNTLDKELQGTAAHTETTREVWKDLEDRFTQGIALRVYELKRAIALLQQEKSIVALHYGKLMSVWGELQSLNPTLAYTCGCTCGAAKKIHNTREEEKVFDFLIGLDEAYPTVCSQILSIDPLPNIGRAYALAA
;
A
#
# COMPACT_ATOMS: atom_id res chain seq x y z
N GLU A 1 15.56 -12.88 -6.17
CA GLU A 1 15.89 -11.73 -5.30
C GLU A 1 14.86 -11.63 -4.19
N SER A 2 15.28 -11.16 -3.02
CA SER A 2 14.52 -11.03 -1.77
C SER A 2 13.22 -10.25 -1.96
N GLY A 3 12.19 -10.56 -1.15
CA GLY A 3 10.85 -9.94 -1.20
C GLY A 3 10.77 -8.43 -0.97
N GLU A 4 11.88 -7.68 -1.09
CA GLU A 4 11.98 -6.23 -0.97
C GLU A 4 11.10 -5.47 -1.98
N ASN A 5 10.72 -6.11 -3.09
CA ASN A 5 9.87 -5.50 -4.12
C ASN A 5 8.52 -6.21 -4.33
N TYR A 6 8.19 -7.19 -3.48
CA TYR A 6 7.00 -8.04 -3.64
C TYR A 6 5.72 -7.22 -3.81
N PHE A 7 5.53 -6.15 -3.03
CA PHE A 7 4.32 -5.33 -3.09
C PHE A 7 4.19 -4.51 -4.38
N THR A 8 5.31 -3.96 -4.86
CA THR A 8 5.34 -3.20 -6.11
C THR A 8 5.05 -4.13 -7.29
N GLU A 9 5.66 -5.31 -7.30
CA GLU A 9 5.49 -6.33 -8.34
C GLU A 9 4.08 -6.92 -8.30
N ARG A 10 3.58 -7.24 -7.11
CA ARG A 10 2.20 -7.65 -6.86
C ARG A 10 1.23 -6.62 -7.42
N GLN A 11 1.42 -5.34 -7.11
CA GLN A 11 0.54 -4.27 -7.58
C GLN A 11 0.60 -4.12 -9.11
N SER A 12 1.79 -4.18 -9.69
CA SER A 12 1.99 -4.14 -11.15
C SER A 12 1.24 -5.29 -11.85
N TYR A 13 1.37 -6.51 -11.31
CA TYR A 13 0.71 -7.69 -11.85
C TYR A 13 -0.82 -7.60 -11.73
N VAL A 14 -1.35 -7.18 -10.58
CA VAL A 14 -2.79 -6.96 -10.36
C VAL A 14 -3.33 -5.90 -11.32
N ASN A 15 -2.63 -4.79 -11.53
CA ASN A 15 -3.02 -3.75 -12.49
C ASN A 15 -3.07 -4.30 -13.92
N ALA A 16 -2.09 -5.10 -14.33
CA ALA A 16 -2.09 -5.76 -15.63
C ALA A 16 -3.30 -6.70 -15.80
N LEU A 17 -3.67 -7.44 -14.75
CA LEU A 17 -4.88 -8.28 -14.77
C LEU A 17 -6.17 -7.47 -14.83
N HIS A 18 -6.28 -6.36 -14.11
CA HIS A 18 -7.44 -5.47 -14.20
C HIS A 18 -7.61 -4.91 -15.61
N SER A 19 -6.53 -4.50 -16.27
CA SER A 19 -6.57 -4.02 -17.67
C SER A 19 -7.11 -5.05 -18.66
N LYS A 20 -7.08 -6.34 -18.28
CA LYS A 20 -7.52 -7.48 -19.09
C LYS A 20 -8.82 -8.13 -18.57
N ASN A 21 -9.48 -7.53 -17.58
CA ASN A 21 -10.65 -8.10 -16.88
C ASN A 21 -10.40 -9.52 -16.33
N LYS A 22 -9.19 -9.76 -15.82
CA LYS A 22 -8.74 -11.07 -15.30
C LYS A 22 -8.34 -11.06 -13.82
N ALA A 23 -8.51 -9.94 -13.11
CA ALA A 23 -8.19 -9.85 -11.68
C ALA A 23 -8.98 -10.86 -10.83
N GLY A 24 -10.17 -11.25 -11.30
CA GLY A 24 -11.04 -12.22 -10.65
C GLY A 24 -10.43 -13.61 -10.40
N PHE A 25 -9.44 -14.01 -11.21
CA PHE A 25 -8.71 -15.27 -11.04
C PHE A 25 -7.73 -15.25 -9.86
N VAL A 26 -7.43 -14.06 -9.36
CA VAL A 26 -6.44 -13.79 -8.32
C VAL A 26 -7.12 -13.34 -7.03
N ASP A 27 -8.13 -12.47 -7.07
CA ASP A 27 -8.82 -11.96 -5.87
C ASP A 27 -9.86 -12.92 -5.28
N GLY A 28 -10.21 -13.98 -6.02
CA GLY A 28 -11.19 -14.99 -5.59
C GLY A 28 -12.65 -14.60 -5.86
N THR A 29 -12.92 -13.47 -6.52
CA THR A 29 -14.27 -13.10 -6.98
C THR A 29 -14.81 -14.05 -8.05
N ILE A 30 -13.91 -14.78 -8.75
CA ILE A 30 -14.26 -15.95 -9.54
C ILE A 30 -14.12 -17.18 -8.63
N GLU A 31 -15.14 -17.44 -7.81
CA GLU A 31 -15.12 -18.51 -6.78
C GLU A 31 -15.14 -19.92 -7.39
N ARG A 32 -15.52 -20.06 -8.66
CA ARG A 32 -15.54 -21.34 -9.34
C ARG A 32 -15.51 -21.14 -10.84
N LEU A 33 -14.65 -21.88 -11.53
CA LEU A 33 -14.69 -22.01 -12.97
C LEU A 33 -16.07 -22.58 -13.33
N ASP A 34 -17.04 -21.73 -13.64
CA ASP A 34 -18.26 -22.20 -14.28
C ASP A 34 -17.84 -22.94 -15.53
N VAL A 35 -18.42 -24.12 -15.73
CA VAL A 35 -17.89 -25.34 -16.40
C VAL A 35 -17.63 -25.16 -17.91
N THR A 36 -17.58 -23.92 -18.38
CA THR A 36 -17.15 -23.58 -19.72
C THR A 36 -15.63 -23.76 -19.87
N CYS A 37 -15.23 -24.42 -20.96
CA CYS A 37 -13.85 -24.59 -21.40
C CYS A 37 -13.06 -23.25 -21.38
N LEU A 38 -13.76 -22.13 -21.59
CA LEU A 38 -13.21 -20.78 -21.63
C LEU A 38 -12.64 -20.29 -20.28
N THR A 39 -13.33 -20.53 -19.16
CA THR A 39 -12.84 -20.06 -17.83
C THR A 39 -11.58 -20.83 -17.43
N PHE A 40 -11.56 -22.15 -17.68
CA PHE A 40 -10.39 -22.99 -17.43
C PHE A 40 -9.20 -22.58 -18.31
N GLN A 41 -9.41 -22.40 -19.61
CA GLN A 41 -8.36 -21.89 -20.51
C GLN A 41 -7.83 -20.52 -20.07
N CYS A 42 -8.71 -19.63 -19.59
CA CYS A 42 -8.30 -18.34 -19.05
C CYS A 42 -7.43 -18.49 -17.79
N ASN A 43 -7.78 -19.39 -16.87
CA ASN A 43 -6.96 -19.69 -15.69
C ASN A 43 -5.57 -20.21 -16.09
N ILE A 44 -5.47 -21.13 -17.06
CA ILE A 44 -4.16 -21.63 -17.52
C ILE A 44 -3.30 -20.50 -18.13
N VAL A 45 -3.92 -19.60 -18.90
CA VAL A 45 -3.20 -18.43 -19.45
C VAL A 45 -2.70 -17.50 -18.35
N VAL A 46 -3.54 -17.17 -17.36
CA VAL A 46 -3.14 -16.31 -16.24
C VAL A 46 -2.07 -17.00 -15.39
N LEU A 47 -2.20 -18.31 -15.14
CA LEU A 47 -1.19 -19.11 -14.46
C LEU A 47 0.15 -19.02 -15.18
N SER A 48 0.17 -19.16 -16.52
CA SER A 48 1.41 -19.01 -17.29
C SER A 48 2.04 -17.62 -17.17
N TRP A 49 1.23 -16.56 -17.14
CA TRP A 49 1.73 -15.20 -16.91
C TRP A 49 2.32 -15.05 -15.52
N LEU A 50 1.66 -15.62 -14.50
CA LEU A 50 2.11 -15.58 -13.11
C LEU A 50 3.43 -16.34 -12.96
N THR A 51 3.49 -17.59 -13.42
CA THR A 51 4.70 -18.40 -13.30
C THR A 51 5.88 -17.81 -14.05
N ASN A 52 5.65 -17.20 -15.22
CA ASN A 52 6.72 -16.56 -16.00
C ASN A 52 7.27 -15.28 -15.33
N THR A 53 6.52 -14.67 -14.41
CA THR A 53 6.99 -13.51 -13.62
C THR A 53 7.76 -13.92 -12.37
N LEU A 54 7.72 -15.19 -11.98
CA LEU A 54 8.40 -15.69 -10.80
C LEU A 54 9.86 -16.06 -11.09
N ASP A 55 10.71 -15.88 -10.08
CA ASP A 55 12.06 -16.44 -10.07
C ASP A 55 12.03 -17.96 -10.26
N LYS A 56 13.07 -18.50 -10.90
CA LYS A 56 13.17 -19.94 -11.23
C LYS A 56 12.97 -20.86 -10.03
N GLU A 57 13.38 -20.42 -8.84
CA GLU A 57 13.21 -21.16 -7.58
C GLU A 57 11.74 -21.29 -7.16
N LEU A 58 10.93 -20.26 -7.43
CA LEU A 58 9.50 -20.22 -7.11
C LEU A 58 8.64 -20.90 -8.19
N GLN A 59 9.11 -20.92 -9.44
CA GLN A 59 8.45 -21.63 -10.54
C GLN A 59 8.28 -23.12 -10.25
N GLY A 60 9.28 -23.75 -9.62
CA GLY A 60 9.22 -25.16 -9.22
C GLY A 60 8.08 -25.46 -8.24
N THR A 61 7.84 -24.56 -7.27
CA THR A 61 6.73 -24.71 -6.33
C THR A 61 5.36 -24.40 -6.94
N ALA A 62 5.31 -23.55 -7.98
CA ALA A 62 4.07 -23.24 -8.69
C ALA A 62 3.65 -24.33 -9.70
N ALA A 63 4.59 -25.16 -10.17
CA ALA A 63 4.34 -26.19 -11.18
C ALA A 63 3.40 -27.33 -10.74
N HIS A 64 3.07 -27.41 -9.44
CA HIS A 64 2.22 -28.46 -8.87
C HIS A 64 0.84 -27.96 -8.44
N THR A 65 0.52 -26.70 -8.74
CA THR A 65 -0.78 -26.09 -8.41
C THR A 65 -1.74 -26.18 -9.59
N GLU A 66 -3.03 -26.31 -9.31
CA GLU A 66 -4.06 -26.48 -10.35
C GLU A 66 -4.64 -25.12 -10.78
N THR A 67 -4.57 -24.11 -9.93
CA THR A 67 -5.19 -22.80 -10.17
C THR A 67 -4.23 -21.63 -9.96
N THR A 68 -4.44 -20.54 -10.70
CA THR A 68 -3.73 -19.28 -10.46
C THR A 68 -3.92 -18.79 -9.02
N ARG A 69 -5.12 -19.01 -8.45
CA ARG A 69 -5.47 -18.59 -7.09
C ARG A 69 -4.62 -19.29 -6.03
N GLU A 70 -4.31 -20.57 -6.21
CA GLU A 70 -3.45 -21.32 -5.29
C GLU A 70 -2.03 -20.76 -5.27
N VAL A 71 -1.41 -20.54 -6.44
CA VAL A 71 -0.08 -19.90 -6.53
C VAL A 71 -0.13 -18.51 -5.91
N TRP A 72 -1.16 -17.73 -6.23
CA TRP A 72 -1.30 -16.38 -5.68
C TRP A 72 -1.37 -16.38 -4.16
N LYS A 73 -2.15 -17.29 -3.58
CA LYS A 73 -2.30 -17.42 -2.13
C LYS A 73 -1.00 -17.88 -1.48
N ASP A 74 -0.29 -18.84 -2.06
CA ASP A 74 1.02 -19.27 -1.55
C ASP A 74 2.05 -18.14 -1.55
N LEU A 75 2.07 -17.31 -2.61
CA LEU A 75 2.90 -16.11 -2.64
C LEU A 75 2.47 -15.08 -1.58
N GLU A 76 1.16 -14.86 -1.41
CA GLU A 76 0.65 -14.00 -0.32
C GLU A 76 1.10 -14.55 1.03
N ASP A 77 0.85 -15.81 1.36
CA ASP A 77 1.22 -16.38 2.67
C ASP A 77 2.73 -16.32 2.94
N ARG A 78 3.58 -16.57 1.93
CA ARG A 78 5.04 -16.52 2.05
C ARG A 78 5.59 -15.10 2.22
N PHE A 79 5.12 -14.15 1.43
CA PHE A 79 5.66 -12.78 1.39
C PHE A 79 4.90 -11.79 2.28
N THR A 80 3.74 -12.18 2.83
CA THR A 80 2.98 -11.37 3.78
C THR A 80 3.18 -11.73 5.25
N GLN A 81 3.95 -12.78 5.52
CA GLN A 81 4.30 -13.17 6.87
C GLN A 81 5.04 -12.02 7.58
N GLY A 82 4.54 -11.60 8.75
CA GLY A 82 5.14 -10.51 9.52
C GLY A 82 4.77 -9.09 9.09
N ILE A 83 4.00 -8.90 8.00
CA ILE A 83 3.52 -7.56 7.62
C ILE A 83 2.71 -6.92 8.73
N ALA A 84 1.76 -7.67 9.31
CA ALA A 84 0.89 -7.11 10.35
C ALA A 84 1.70 -6.59 11.55
N LEU A 85 2.77 -7.30 11.91
CA LEU A 85 3.71 -6.87 12.92
C LEU A 85 4.47 -5.61 12.48
N ARG A 86 4.99 -5.58 11.24
CA ARG A 86 5.71 -4.41 10.71
C ARG A 86 4.83 -3.17 10.61
N VAL A 87 3.59 -3.31 10.15
CA VAL A 87 2.58 -2.25 10.11
C VAL A 87 2.29 -1.74 11.51
N TYR A 88 2.16 -2.63 12.49
CA TYR A 88 2.00 -2.26 13.89
C TYR A 88 3.21 -1.46 14.40
N GLU A 89 4.43 -1.92 14.14
CA GLU A 89 5.66 -1.23 14.52
C GLU A 89 5.76 0.18 13.92
N LEU A 90 5.45 0.32 12.62
CA LEU A 90 5.50 1.61 11.92
C LEU A 90 4.42 2.57 12.44
N LYS A 91 3.19 2.08 12.66
CA LYS A 91 2.13 2.90 13.26
C LYS A 91 2.50 3.36 14.67
N ARG A 92 3.10 2.47 15.47
CA ARG A 92 3.61 2.82 16.79
C ARG A 92 4.76 3.83 16.70
N ALA A 93 5.66 3.69 15.73
CA ALA A 93 6.76 4.62 15.51
C ALA A 93 6.23 6.03 15.15
N ILE A 94 5.22 6.13 14.29
CA ILE A 94 4.53 7.40 13.95
C ILE A 94 3.94 8.03 15.22
N ALA A 95 3.16 7.28 15.98
CA ALA A 95 2.47 7.80 17.17
C ALA A 95 3.42 8.27 18.29
N LEU A 96 4.63 7.71 18.35
CA LEU A 96 5.66 8.07 19.33
C LEU A 96 6.71 9.05 18.79
N LEU A 97 6.63 9.44 17.51
CA LEU A 97 7.62 10.31 16.91
C LEU A 97 7.47 11.74 17.45
N GLN A 98 8.55 12.27 17.99
CA GLN A 98 8.62 13.62 18.55
C GLN A 98 9.83 14.36 17.97
N GLN A 99 9.75 15.69 17.88
CA GLN A 99 10.81 16.54 17.34
C GLN A 99 12.05 16.54 18.22
N GLU A 100 11.91 16.42 19.54
CA GLU A 100 13.00 16.24 20.52
C GLU A 100 14.10 17.31 20.43
N LYS A 101 13.72 18.59 20.30
CA LYS A 101 14.62 19.75 20.13
C LYS A 101 15.46 19.72 18.85
N SER A 102 15.17 18.83 17.90
CA SER A 102 15.75 18.88 16.56
C SER A 102 15.07 19.95 15.69
N ILE A 103 15.64 20.27 14.53
CA ILE A 103 15.00 21.19 13.59
C ILE A 103 13.76 20.55 12.94
N VAL A 104 12.74 21.34 12.64
CA VAL A 104 11.46 20.89 12.04
C VAL A 104 11.69 20.05 10.77
N ALA A 105 12.69 20.42 9.95
CA ALA A 105 13.06 19.69 8.75
C ALA A 105 13.48 18.23 9.03
N LEU A 106 14.20 17.97 10.13
CA LEU A 106 14.63 16.62 10.50
C LEU A 106 13.44 15.78 10.99
N HIS A 107 12.55 16.38 11.79
CA HIS A 107 11.31 15.74 12.23
C HIS A 107 10.42 15.36 11.04
N TYR A 108 10.18 16.31 10.14
CA TYR A 108 9.44 16.08 8.89
C TYR A 108 10.05 14.94 8.06
N GLY A 109 11.38 14.94 7.87
CA GLY A 109 12.06 13.89 7.13
C GLY A 109 11.89 12.50 7.75
N LYS A 110 12.03 12.38 9.08
CA LYS A 110 11.79 11.12 9.81
C LYS A 110 10.36 10.64 9.64
N LEU A 111 9.38 11.53 9.83
CA LEU A 111 7.97 11.19 9.69
C LEU A 111 7.64 10.70 8.28
N MET A 112 8.10 11.42 7.25
CA MET A 112 7.86 11.06 5.85
C MET A 112 8.53 9.73 5.47
N SER A 113 9.69 9.41 6.06
CA SER A 113 10.34 8.11 5.87
C SER A 113 9.48 6.96 6.40
N VAL A 114 8.99 7.07 7.65
CA VAL A 114 8.14 6.05 8.28
C VAL A 114 6.81 5.91 7.53
N TRP A 115 6.21 7.03 7.12
CA TRP A 115 5.00 7.01 6.29
C TRP A 115 5.23 6.38 4.91
N GLY A 116 6.38 6.64 4.28
CA GLY A 116 6.76 6.03 3.01
C GLY A 116 6.85 4.51 3.10
N GLU A 117 7.48 4.01 4.17
CA GLU A 117 7.55 2.57 4.44
C GLU A 117 6.16 1.97 4.75
N LEU A 118 5.34 2.65 5.56
CA LEU A 118 3.99 2.18 5.87
C LEU A 118 3.13 2.06 4.60
N GLN A 119 3.34 2.97 3.64
CA GLN A 119 2.63 2.98 2.36
C GLN A 119 3.10 1.88 1.41
N SER A 120 4.40 1.52 1.43
CA SER A 120 4.91 0.42 0.59
C SER A 120 4.39 -0.95 1.03
N LEU A 121 4.13 -1.13 2.33
CA LEU A 121 3.59 -2.38 2.90
C LEU A 121 2.06 -2.50 2.76
N ASN A 122 1.37 -1.40 2.48
CA ASN A 122 -0.07 -1.35 2.26
C ASN A 122 -0.40 -0.71 0.90
N PRO A 123 -0.02 -1.35 -0.23
CA PRO A 123 -0.48 -0.92 -1.55
C PRO A 123 -2.01 -1.05 -1.69
N THR A 124 -2.64 -1.85 -0.81
CA THR A 124 -4.07 -2.26 -0.79
C THR A 124 -5.09 -1.14 -0.53
N LEU A 125 -4.76 0.12 -0.79
CA LEU A 125 -5.72 1.23 -0.84
C LEU A 125 -5.57 2.11 -2.09
N ALA A 126 -4.63 1.78 -2.98
CA ALA A 126 -4.54 2.33 -4.32
C ALA A 126 -5.42 1.58 -5.32
N TYR A 127 -6.44 0.86 -4.85
CA TYR A 127 -7.62 0.59 -5.68
C TYR A 127 -8.30 1.94 -5.93
N THR A 128 -7.75 2.68 -6.89
CA THR A 128 -8.64 3.36 -7.81
C THR A 128 -9.48 2.23 -8.39
N CYS A 129 -10.67 2.02 -7.81
CA CYS A 129 -11.77 1.65 -8.67
C CYS A 129 -11.62 2.57 -9.89
N GLY A 130 -11.66 2.07 -11.12
CA GLY A 130 -11.76 2.93 -12.30
C GLY A 130 -13.07 3.74 -12.32
N CYS A 131 -13.66 3.96 -11.14
CA CYS A 131 -14.94 4.53 -10.89
C CYS A 131 -14.77 6.01 -10.57
N THR A 132 -15.65 6.81 -11.15
CA THR A 132 -15.71 8.26 -10.98
C THR A 132 -16.33 8.67 -9.65
N CYS A 133 -16.55 7.74 -8.71
CA CYS A 133 -17.25 8.02 -7.45
C CYS A 133 -16.42 8.84 -6.44
N GLY A 134 -15.15 9.09 -6.73
CA GLY A 134 -14.26 9.90 -5.89
C GLY A 134 -13.71 9.19 -4.64
N ALA A 135 -13.98 7.89 -4.46
CA ALA A 135 -13.48 7.13 -3.30
C ALA A 135 -11.95 7.18 -3.18
N ALA A 136 -11.22 7.00 -4.28
CA ALA A 136 -9.77 7.09 -4.28
C ALA A 136 -9.26 8.48 -3.85
N LYS A 137 -9.92 9.55 -4.33
CA LYS A 137 -9.62 10.92 -3.92
C LYS A 137 -9.88 11.12 -2.42
N LYS A 138 -10.98 10.58 -1.91
CA LYS A 138 -11.33 10.65 -0.48
C LYS A 138 -10.29 9.92 0.39
N ILE A 139 -9.91 8.69 0.02
CA ILE A 139 -8.88 7.92 0.72
C ILE A 139 -7.52 8.65 0.70
N HIS A 140 -7.14 9.22 -0.44
CA HIS A 140 -5.93 10.00 -0.56
C HIS A 140 -5.96 11.23 0.36
N ASN A 141 -7.05 12.00 0.33
CA ASN A 141 -7.21 13.19 1.18
C ASN A 141 -7.15 12.82 2.67
N THR A 142 -7.85 11.78 3.11
CA THR A 142 -7.81 11.32 4.51
C THR A 142 -6.41 10.93 4.94
N ARG A 143 -5.62 10.28 4.07
CA ARG A 143 -4.21 9.97 4.36
C ARG A 143 -3.33 11.22 4.47
N GLU A 144 -3.58 12.22 3.64
CA GLU A 144 -2.85 13.50 3.72
C GLU A 144 -3.22 14.26 5.01
N GLU A 145 -4.47 14.20 5.45
CA GLU A 145 -4.92 14.75 6.73
C GLU A 145 -4.25 14.03 7.92
N GLU A 146 -4.20 12.69 7.91
CA GLU A 146 -3.52 11.89 8.95
C GLU A 146 -2.05 12.28 9.09
N LYS A 147 -1.32 12.42 7.97
CA LYS A 147 0.09 12.87 7.98
C LYS A 147 0.25 14.24 8.63
N VAL A 148 -0.68 15.17 8.37
CA VAL A 148 -0.65 16.51 8.96
C VAL A 148 -0.86 16.43 10.46
N PHE A 149 -1.82 15.63 10.93
CA PHE A 149 -2.02 15.45 12.37
C PHE A 149 -0.79 14.84 13.06
N ASP A 150 -0.22 13.76 12.49
CA ASP A 150 0.97 13.14 13.06
C ASP A 150 2.17 14.10 13.10
N PHE A 151 2.32 14.93 12.06
CA PHE A 151 3.34 15.97 12.03
C PHE A 151 3.17 16.95 13.18
N LEU A 152 1.97 17.52 13.33
CA LEU A 152 1.66 18.52 14.36
C LEU A 152 1.72 17.95 15.78
N ILE A 153 1.28 16.71 15.99
CA ILE A 153 1.36 15.99 17.29
C ILE A 153 2.82 15.77 17.71
N GLY A 154 3.72 15.60 16.74
CA GLY A 154 5.14 15.40 17.00
C GLY A 154 5.96 16.67 17.19
N LEU A 155 5.40 17.86 16.97
CA LEU A 155 6.15 19.12 17.14
C LEU A 155 6.36 19.45 18.63
N ASP A 156 7.51 20.08 18.93
CA ASP A 156 7.84 20.49 20.30
C ASP A 156 6.89 21.60 20.84
N GLU A 157 6.88 21.79 22.16
CA GLU A 157 6.02 22.76 22.88
C GLU A 157 6.20 24.24 22.46
N ALA A 158 7.20 24.56 21.63
CA ALA A 158 7.40 25.89 21.06
C ALA A 158 6.45 26.23 19.90
N TYR A 159 5.79 25.23 19.30
CA TYR A 159 4.96 25.37 18.10
C TYR A 159 3.42 25.45 18.27
N PRO A 160 2.79 25.55 19.47
CA PRO A 160 1.31 25.58 19.60
C PRO A 160 0.61 26.64 18.74
N THR A 161 1.18 27.84 18.60
CA THR A 161 0.61 28.91 17.77
C THR A 161 0.58 28.52 16.30
N VAL A 162 1.67 27.92 15.80
CA VAL A 162 1.77 27.43 14.42
C VAL A 162 0.78 26.28 14.18
N CYS A 163 0.69 25.33 15.12
CA CYS A 163 -0.29 24.25 15.05
C CYS A 163 -1.73 24.79 14.96
N SER A 164 -2.08 25.76 15.81
CA SER A 164 -3.40 26.39 15.81
C SER A 164 -3.69 27.12 14.48
N GLN A 165 -2.70 27.83 13.94
CA GLN A 165 -2.83 28.50 12.63
C GLN A 165 -3.07 27.49 11.50
N ILE A 166 -2.32 26.39 11.45
CA ILE A 166 -2.48 25.34 10.44
C ILE A 166 -3.85 24.67 10.55
N LEU A 167 -4.27 24.33 11.77
CA LEU A 167 -5.56 23.68 12.05
C LEU A 167 -6.77 24.59 11.77
N SER A 168 -6.56 25.91 11.66
CA SER A 168 -7.62 26.88 11.34
C SER A 168 -7.85 27.06 9.83
N ILE A 169 -7.03 26.44 8.97
CA ILE A 169 -7.16 26.52 7.51
C ILE A 169 -8.19 25.49 7.03
N ASP A 170 -9.22 25.95 6.30
CA ASP A 170 -10.25 25.10 5.70
C ASP A 170 -10.25 25.22 4.15
N PRO A 171 -10.04 24.13 3.39
CA PRO A 171 -9.71 22.78 3.86
C PRO A 171 -8.29 22.67 4.41
N LEU A 172 -8.07 21.69 5.31
CA LEU A 172 -6.77 21.44 5.92
C LEU A 172 -5.67 21.34 4.84
N PRO A 173 -4.52 22.01 4.99
CA PRO A 173 -3.45 21.95 4.01
C PRO A 173 -2.89 20.54 3.93
N ASN A 174 -2.30 20.18 2.79
CA ASN A 174 -1.50 18.96 2.70
C ASN A 174 -0.21 19.07 3.53
N ILE A 175 0.45 17.92 3.72
CA ILE A 175 1.65 17.81 4.56
C ILE A 175 2.79 18.73 4.11
N GLY A 176 2.97 18.94 2.80
CA GLY A 176 4.00 19.83 2.26
C GLY A 176 3.76 21.30 2.59
N ARG A 177 2.50 21.76 2.51
CA ARG A 177 2.12 23.12 2.90
C ARG A 177 2.14 23.30 4.43
N ALA A 178 1.72 22.30 5.20
CA ALA A 178 1.83 22.34 6.66
C ALA A 178 3.29 22.47 7.11
N TYR A 179 4.20 21.72 6.49
CA TYR A 179 5.64 21.85 6.71
C TYR A 179 6.16 23.25 6.38
N ALA A 180 5.79 23.81 5.22
CA ALA A 180 6.22 25.15 4.81
C ALA A 180 5.72 26.28 5.73
N LEU A 181 4.64 26.06 6.48
CA LEU A 181 4.12 27.01 7.47
C LEU A 181 4.81 26.88 8.85
N ALA A 182 5.45 25.74 9.12
CA ALA A 182 6.10 25.43 10.39
C ALA A 182 7.62 25.57 10.37
N ALA A 183 8.24 25.54 9.19
CA ALA A 183 9.67 25.77 8.97
C ALA A 183 10.03 27.26 8.96
#